data_AF-A0A8S1IRZ9-F1
#
_entry.id   AF-A0A8S1IRZ9-F1
#
_cell.length_a   1.000
_cell.length_b   1.000
_cell.length_c   1.000
_cell.angle_alpha   90.00
_cell.angle_beta   90.00
_cell.angle_gamma   90.00
#
_symmetry.space_group_name_H-M   'P 1'
#
loop_
_entity.id
_entity.type
_entity.pdbx_description
1 polymer ?
#
loop_
_entity_poly.entity_id
_entity_poly.type
_entity_poly.pdbx_seq_one_letter_code
_entity_poly.pdbx_strand_id
1 'polypeptide(L)' 'VPATVDALQPVINIVVLQLLSYHLTVLRGLDVDQPRNLAKSITVTEEILPA' A
#
# COMPACT_ATOMS: atom_id res chain seq x y z
N VAL A 1 -10.33 14.59 11.10
CA VAL A 1 -8.84 14.62 11.00
C VAL A 1 -8.40 15.94 11.61
N PRO A 2 -7.36 15.97 12.47
CA PRO A 2 -6.87 17.22 13.03
C PRO A 2 -6.45 18.20 11.93
N ALA A 3 -6.66 19.49 12.18
CA ALA A 3 -6.21 20.54 11.30
C ALA A 3 -4.66 20.60 11.30
N THR A 4 -4.08 20.77 10.12
CA THR A 4 -2.64 20.93 9.92
C THR A 4 -2.40 21.91 8.77
N VAL A 5 -1.13 22.20 8.43
CA VAL A 5 -0.81 22.99 7.24
C VAL A 5 -1.25 22.28 5.98
N ASP A 6 -1.75 23.02 4.99
CA ASP A 6 -2.36 22.48 3.76
C ASP A 6 -1.48 21.44 3.06
N ALA A 7 -0.17 21.65 3.04
CA ALA A 7 0.81 20.74 2.44
C ALA A 7 0.89 19.36 3.12
N LEU A 8 0.56 19.26 4.42
CA LEU A 8 0.60 18.02 5.18
C LEU A 8 -0.77 17.33 5.30
N GLN A 9 -1.85 18.02 4.91
CA GLN A 9 -3.20 17.47 4.97
C GLN A 9 -3.35 16.11 4.23
N PRO A 10 -2.73 15.89 3.05
CA PRO A 10 -2.81 14.59 2.37
C PRO A 10 -2.15 13.44 3.15
N VAL A 11 -1.07 13.73 3.87
CA VAL A 11 -0.30 12.73 4.64
C VAL A 11 -1.09 12.22 5.84
N ILE A 12 -1.85 13.09 6.51
CA ILE A 12 -2.68 12.65 7.63
C ILE A 12 -3.93 11.92 7.13
N ASN A 13 -4.51 12.38 6.01
CA ASN A 13 -5.69 11.76 5.43
C ASN A 13 -5.44 10.32 4.95
N ILE A 14 -4.24 10.01 4.42
CA ILE A 14 -3.94 8.66 3.93
C ILE A 14 -3.87 7.62 5.07
N VAL A 15 -3.49 8.02 6.29
CA VAL A 15 -3.42 7.09 7.45
C VAL A 15 -4.80 6.49 7.75
N VAL A 16 -5.86 7.30 7.68
CA VAL A 16 -7.23 6.81 7.92
C VAL A 16 -7.62 5.77 6.87
N LEU A 17 -7.28 6.01 5.59
CA LEU A 17 -7.56 5.07 4.51
C LEU A 17 -6.73 3.78 4.62
N GLN A 18 -5.48 3.88 5.08
CA GLN A 18 -4.62 2.71 5.35
C GLN A 18 -5.21 1.84 6.47
N LEU A 19 -5.66 2.46 7.58
CA LEU A 19 -6.31 1.74 8.68
C LEU A 19 -7.65 1.11 8.25
N LEU A 20 -8.45 1.82 7.45
CA LEU A 20 -9.68 1.28 6.89
C LEU A 20 -9.40 0.02 6.05
N SER A 21 -8.40 0.08 5.16
CA SER A 21 -7.99 -1.07 4.34
C SER A 21 -7.53 -2.25 5.19
N TYR A 22 -6.71 -1.99 6.22
CA TYR A 22 -6.25 -3.01 7.16
C TYR A 22 -7.42 -3.70 7.85
N HIS A 23 -8.33 -2.94 8.45
CA HIS A 23 -9.48 -3.51 9.17
C HIS A 23 -10.43 -4.29 8.24
N LEU A 24 -10.67 -3.80 7.02
CA LEU A 24 -11.47 -4.54 6.03
C LEU A 24 -10.83 -5.87 5.63
N THR A 25 -9.50 -5.90 5.50
CA THR A 25 -8.75 -7.11 5.12
C THR A 25 -8.74 -8.13 6.26
N VAL A 26 -8.53 -7.66 7.50
CA VAL A 26 -8.60 -8.49 8.71
C VAL A 26 -10.00 -9.07 8.91
N LEU A 27 -11.06 -8.26 8.76
CA LEU A 27 -12.46 -8.73 8.84
C LEU A 27 -12.81 -9.78 7.79
N ARG A 28 -12.12 -9.77 6.64
CA ARG A 28 -12.26 -10.76 5.56
C ARG A 28 -11.40 -12.00 5.76
N GLY A 29 -10.59 -12.07 6.83
CA GLY A 29 -9.68 -13.18 7.09
C GLY A 29 -8.57 -13.32 6.04
N LEU A 30 -8.19 -12.23 5.39
CA LEU A 30 -7.12 -12.20 4.37
C LEU A 30 -5.79 -11.79 5.02
N ASP A 31 -4.68 -12.28 4.47
CA ASP A 31 -3.34 -11.87 4.87
C ASP A 31 -3.03 -10.46 4.35
N VAL A 32 -2.81 -9.52 5.27
CA VAL A 32 -2.47 -8.12 4.98
C VAL A 32 -1.02 -7.96 4.51
N ASP A 33 -0.13 -8.86 4.93
CA ASP A 33 1.30 -8.80 4.63
C ASP A 33 1.61 -9.45 3.27
N GLN A 34 0.69 -10.28 2.76
CA GLN A 34 0.77 -10.95 1.46
C GLN A 34 -0.43 -10.63 0.56
N PRO A 35 -0.56 -9.39 0.07
CA PRO A 35 -1.59 -9.03 -0.88
C PRO A 35 -1.47 -9.86 -2.17
N ARG A 36 -2.61 -10.36 -2.65
CA ARG A 36 -2.68 -11.14 -3.90
C ARG A 36 -2.08 -10.34 -5.05
N ASN A 37 -1.22 -10.99 -5.84
CA ASN A 37 -0.58 -10.44 -7.05
C ASN A 37 0.41 -9.28 -6.80
N LEU A 38 0.83 -9.03 -5.55
CA LEU A 38 1.85 -8.04 -5.24
C LEU A 38 3.14 -8.72 -4.77
N ALA A 39 4.25 -8.35 -5.39
CA ALA A 39 5.59 -8.59 -4.87
C ALA A 39 6.08 -7.30 -4.18
N LYS A 40 6.83 -7.44 -3.08
CA LYS A 40 7.39 -6.31 -2.33
C LYS A 40 8.33 -5.42 -3.17
N SER A 41 8.99 -6.02 -4.15
CA SER A 41 9.83 -5.34 -5.13
C SER A 41 9.83 -6.17 -6.40
N ILE A 42 9.75 -5.51 -7.55
CA ILE A 42 9.92 -6.15 -8.85
C ILE A 42 11.32 -5.79 -9.32
N THR A 43 12.23 -6.75 -9.24
CA THR A 43 13.51 -6.66 -9.94
C THR A 43 13.31 -7.23 -11.34
N VAL A 44 13.45 -6.40 -12.37
CA VAL A 44 13.50 -6.89 -13.75
C VAL A 44 14.89 -7.47 -13.95
N THR A 45 15.01 -8.78 -14.12
CA THR A 45 16.27 -9.41 -14.54
C THR A 45 16.55 -9.00 -15.98
N GLU A 46 17.77 -8.55 -16.30
CA GLU A 46 18.24 -8.16 -17.65
C GLU A 46 18.30 -9.34 -18.65
N GLU A 47 17.55 -10.42 -18.46
CA GLU A 47 17.57 -11.60 -19.35
C GLU A 47 16.68 -11.43 -20.60
N ILE A 48 16.13 -10.23 -20.84
CA ILE A 48 15.30 -9.90 -22.02
C ILE A 48 16.05 -8.92 -22.96
N LEU A 49 17.37 -8.99 -23.03
CA LEU A 49 18.09 -8.47 -24.20
C LEU A 49 18.29 -9.65 -25.18
N PRO A 50 17.57 -9.71 -26.32
CA PRO A 50 17.95 -10.64 -27.36
C PRO A 50 19.30 -10.19 -27.92
N ALA A 51 20.22 -11.14 -28.06
CA ALA A 51 21.38 -11.00 -28.94
C ALA A 51 20.93 -10.78 -30.40
#